data_AF-A0A2T6B874-F1
#
_entry.id   AF-A0A2T6B874-F1
#
_cell.length_a   1.000
_cell.length_b   1.000
_cell.length_c   1.000
_cell.angle_alpha   90.00
_cell.angle_beta   90.00
_cell.angle_gamma   90.00
#
_symmetry.space_group_name_H-M   'P 1'
#
loop_
_entity.id
_entity.type
_entity.pdbx_description
1 polymer ?
#
loop_
_entity_poly.entity_id
_entity_poly.type
_entity_poly.pdbx_seq_one_letter_code
_entity_poly.pdbx_strand_id
1 'polypeptide(L)'
;MKAEDPLNWWKGVDSMPNLEMVDRYEDDFVGWTVEQAARLRGMPQLNNAGLDVENLAEEIEDLGRSEINKITSLMGQAMVHLLKIVADPTDPSRQHWQQEVGGFVVSIRKAWSPGYGQRVDMEEIWKDAIEEAGNALETFDVTLPALPEACPFPLSMFTNRGFNTKAAIEHLQGKISEQTPQP
;
A
#
# COMPACT_ATOMS: atom_id res chain seq x y z
N MET A 1 28.86 -19.06 6.04
CA MET A 1 28.08 -18.17 6.93
C MET A 1 26.95 -17.62 6.07
N LYS A 2 25.72 -18.14 6.22
CA LYS A 2 24.57 -17.61 5.46
C LYS A 2 24.11 -16.34 6.18
N ALA A 3 23.92 -15.25 5.44
CA ALA A 3 23.35 -14.03 6.00
C ALA A 3 21.93 -14.37 6.51
N GLU A 4 21.67 -14.04 7.76
CA GLU A 4 20.33 -14.11 8.34
C GLU A 4 19.45 -13.10 7.60
N ASP A 5 18.24 -13.53 7.23
CA ASP A 5 17.25 -12.69 6.61
C ASP A 5 16.82 -11.62 7.64
N PRO A 6 16.99 -10.31 7.38
CA PRO A 6 16.69 -9.25 8.34
C PRO A 6 15.22 -9.23 8.80
N LEU A 7 14.33 -9.93 8.12
CA LEU A 7 12.93 -10.13 8.54
C LEU A 7 12.74 -11.21 9.63
N ASN A 8 13.78 -11.97 9.98
CA ASN A 8 13.73 -13.14 10.85
C ASN A 8 14.57 -13.01 12.13
N TRP A 9 14.84 -11.79 12.59
CA TRP A 9 15.66 -11.52 13.79
C TRP A 9 15.12 -12.17 15.09
N TRP A 10 13.83 -12.55 15.12
CA TRP A 10 13.16 -13.17 16.27
C TRP A 10 13.27 -14.71 16.29
N LYS A 11 13.78 -15.36 15.23
CA LYS A 11 13.90 -16.84 15.13
C LYS A 11 14.93 -17.47 16.07
N GLY A 12 15.70 -16.66 16.81
CA GLY A 12 16.67 -17.10 17.83
C GLY A 12 16.21 -16.97 19.28
N VAL A 13 14.94 -16.59 19.52
CA VAL A 13 14.39 -16.54 20.88
C VAL A 13 13.90 -17.93 21.25
N ASP A 14 14.68 -18.65 22.06
CA ASP A 14 14.56 -20.09 22.42
C ASP A 14 13.27 -20.50 23.16
N SER A 15 12.19 -19.71 23.11
CA SER A 15 10.90 -20.00 23.72
C SER A 15 9.78 -19.16 23.08
N MET A 16 9.22 -19.61 21.95
CA MET A 16 7.90 -19.11 21.52
C MET A 16 6.84 -20.21 21.74
N PRO A 17 5.81 -19.98 22.57
CA PRO A 17 4.65 -20.87 22.63
C PRO A 17 3.70 -20.57 21.46
N ASN A 18 3.04 -21.63 20.98
CA ASN A 18 2.01 -21.68 19.94
C ASN A 18 2.42 -21.30 18.50
N LEU A 19 2.66 -22.33 17.68
CA LEU A 19 3.02 -22.23 16.25
C LEU A 19 2.00 -21.42 15.43
N GLU A 20 0.71 -21.47 15.78
CA GLU A 20 -0.34 -20.71 15.07
C GLU A 20 -0.18 -19.18 15.17
N MET A 21 0.41 -18.67 16.25
CA MET A 21 0.66 -17.22 16.39
C MET A 21 1.84 -16.75 15.54
N VAL A 22 2.83 -17.63 15.35
CA VAL A 22 4.01 -17.36 14.53
C VAL A 22 3.61 -17.35 13.05
N ASP A 23 2.81 -18.33 12.63
CA ASP A 23 2.33 -18.43 11.25
C ASP A 23 1.47 -17.21 10.88
N ARG A 24 0.61 -16.71 11.80
CA ARG A 24 -0.16 -15.47 11.54
C ARG A 24 0.68 -14.20 11.46
N TYR A 25 1.77 -14.10 12.21
CA TYR A 25 2.67 -12.95 12.10
C TYR A 25 3.31 -12.92 10.71
N GLU A 26 3.76 -14.07 10.20
CA GLU A 26 4.41 -14.19 8.89
C GLU A 26 3.41 -14.00 7.73
N ASP A 27 2.21 -14.55 7.84
CA ASP A 27 1.21 -14.56 6.75
C ASP A 27 0.28 -13.34 6.76
N ASP A 28 -0.05 -12.79 7.93
CA ASP A 28 -0.99 -11.68 8.09
C ASP A 28 -0.61 -10.72 9.23
N PHE A 29 0.53 -10.05 9.07
CA PHE A 29 1.05 -9.12 10.07
C PHE A 29 0.03 -8.08 10.56
N VAL A 30 -0.77 -7.48 9.66
CA VAL A 30 -1.80 -6.49 10.05
C VAL A 30 -2.95 -7.13 10.83
N GLY A 31 -3.40 -8.33 10.43
CA GLY A 31 -4.37 -9.07 11.23
C GLY A 31 -3.81 -9.42 12.60
N TRP A 32 -2.54 -9.83 12.64
CA TRP A 32 -1.82 -10.17 13.85
C TRP A 32 -1.71 -8.99 14.82
N THR A 33 -1.37 -7.77 14.36
CA THR A 33 -1.25 -6.60 15.26
C THR A 33 -2.57 -6.28 15.97
N VAL A 34 -3.68 -6.27 15.22
CA VAL A 34 -5.03 -6.06 15.77
C VAL A 34 -5.37 -7.12 16.83
N GLU A 35 -5.05 -8.39 16.55
CA GLU A 35 -5.31 -9.47 17.49
C GLU A 35 -4.44 -9.40 18.74
N GLN A 36 -3.16 -9.03 18.61
CA GLN A 36 -2.28 -8.91 19.76
C GLN A 36 -2.67 -7.75 20.67
N ALA A 37 -3.03 -6.60 20.12
CA ALA A 37 -3.54 -5.47 20.89
C ALA A 37 -4.82 -5.85 21.65
N ALA A 38 -5.75 -6.56 21.01
CA ALA A 38 -6.95 -7.07 21.67
C ALA A 38 -6.63 -8.08 22.78
N ARG A 39 -5.67 -8.99 22.56
CA ARG A 39 -5.21 -9.96 23.57
C ARG A 39 -4.59 -9.26 24.77
N LEU A 40 -3.75 -8.25 24.55
CA LEU A 40 -3.14 -7.45 25.61
C LEU A 40 -4.21 -6.78 26.48
N ARG A 41 -5.15 -6.06 25.88
CA ARG A 41 -6.26 -5.41 26.60
C ARG A 41 -7.16 -6.40 27.34
N GLY A 42 -7.27 -7.64 26.85
CA GLY A 42 -8.03 -8.72 27.48
C GLY A 42 -7.32 -9.48 28.60
N MET A 43 -6.03 -9.20 28.90
CA MET A 43 -5.29 -9.94 29.93
C MET A 43 -5.77 -9.58 31.35
N PRO A 44 -5.98 -10.58 32.23
CA PRO A 44 -6.28 -10.32 33.65
C PRO A 44 -5.17 -9.51 34.33
N GLN A 45 -5.53 -8.63 35.28
CA GLN A 45 -4.57 -7.75 35.97
C GLN A 45 -3.45 -8.50 36.71
N LEU A 46 -3.69 -9.74 37.13
CA LEU A 46 -2.68 -10.58 37.76
C LEU A 46 -1.57 -11.01 36.80
N ASN A 47 -1.86 -11.06 35.49
CA ASN A 47 -0.93 -11.51 34.45
C ASN A 47 -0.17 -10.36 33.79
N ASN A 48 -0.48 -9.11 34.12
CA ASN A 48 0.13 -7.92 33.51
C ASN A 48 0.72 -6.93 34.54
N ALA A 49 0.88 -7.34 35.81
CA ALA A 49 1.39 -6.49 36.87
C ALA A 49 2.76 -5.90 36.48
N GLY A 50 2.81 -4.57 36.34
CA GLY A 50 4.02 -3.80 35.96
C GLY A 50 4.17 -3.50 34.47
N LEU A 51 3.24 -3.95 33.61
CA LEU A 51 3.20 -3.59 32.19
C LEU A 51 2.21 -2.45 31.96
N ASP A 52 2.61 -1.50 31.11
CA ASP A 52 1.73 -0.47 30.57
C ASP A 52 0.95 -1.03 29.37
N VAL A 53 -0.02 -1.89 29.68
CA VAL A 53 -0.74 -2.70 28.69
C VAL A 53 -1.45 -1.85 27.64
N GLU A 54 -1.99 -0.70 28.01
CA GLU A 54 -2.73 0.14 27.08
C GLU A 54 -1.78 0.74 26.03
N ASN A 55 -0.67 1.35 26.48
CA ASN A 55 0.32 1.90 25.57
C ASN A 55 0.99 0.81 24.70
N LEU A 56 1.26 -0.38 25.25
CA LEU A 56 1.80 -1.49 24.45
C LEU A 56 0.81 -1.99 23.39
N ALA A 57 -0.48 -2.04 23.70
CA ALA A 57 -1.51 -2.41 22.74
C ALA A 57 -1.66 -1.36 21.63
N GLU A 58 -1.61 -0.07 21.99
CA GLU A 58 -1.64 1.05 21.06
C GLU A 58 -0.44 1.02 20.10
N GLU A 59 0.79 0.88 20.61
CA GLU A 59 1.99 0.79 19.77
C GLU A 59 1.91 -0.37 18.76
N ILE A 60 1.37 -1.52 19.17
CA ILE A 60 1.18 -2.65 18.26
C ILE A 60 0.14 -2.34 17.18
N GLU A 61 -0.99 -1.70 17.53
CA GLU A 61 -1.99 -1.26 16.56
C GLU A 61 -1.41 -0.26 15.56
N ASP A 62 -0.58 0.67 16.05
CA ASP A 62 0.07 1.67 15.23
C ASP A 62 1.12 1.08 14.29
N LEU A 63 1.81 0.01 14.67
CA LEU A 63 2.62 -0.76 13.73
C LEU A 63 1.78 -1.27 12.55
N GLY A 64 0.59 -1.81 12.82
CA GLY A 64 -0.34 -2.26 11.77
C GLY A 64 -0.81 -1.10 10.88
N ARG A 65 -1.18 0.02 11.49
CA ARG A 65 -1.59 1.25 10.78
C ARG A 65 -0.47 1.79 9.90
N SER A 66 0.77 1.78 10.39
CA SER A 66 1.93 2.28 9.65
C SER A 66 2.20 1.48 8.37
N GLU A 67 2.02 0.16 8.42
CA GLU A 67 2.19 -0.68 7.23
C GLU A 67 1.06 -0.45 6.21
N ILE A 68 -0.19 -0.25 6.67
CA ILE A 68 -1.31 0.14 5.78
C ILE A 68 -1.02 1.49 5.11
N ASN A 69 -0.58 2.49 5.88
CA ASN A 69 -0.27 3.81 5.35
C ASN A 69 0.86 3.75 4.32
N LYS A 70 1.87 2.92 4.54
CA LYS A 70 2.98 2.71 3.62
C LYS A 70 2.53 2.11 2.29
N ILE A 71 1.70 1.07 2.29
CA ILE A 71 1.21 0.50 1.02
C ILE A 71 0.26 1.45 0.28
N THR A 72 -0.56 2.20 1.03
CA THR A 72 -1.49 3.22 0.52
C THR A 72 -0.71 4.34 -0.16
N SER A 73 0.36 4.83 0.48
CA SER A 73 1.26 5.82 -0.10
C SER A 73 1.94 5.32 -1.37
N LEU A 74 2.41 4.06 -1.39
CA LEU A 74 3.01 3.48 -2.60
C LEU A 74 2.00 3.34 -3.74
N MET A 75 0.74 3.01 -3.45
CA MET A 75 -0.33 2.96 -4.44
C MET A 75 -0.63 4.36 -5.00
N GLY A 76 -0.74 5.36 -4.11
CA GLY A 76 -0.91 6.76 -4.48
C GLY A 76 0.21 7.25 -5.40
N GLN A 77 1.47 7.04 -5.01
CA GLN A 77 2.64 7.41 -5.84
C GLN A 77 2.63 6.73 -7.21
N ALA A 78 2.25 5.45 -7.28
CA ALA A 78 2.09 4.75 -8.55
C ALA A 78 1.00 5.40 -9.42
N MET A 79 -0.15 5.75 -8.83
CA MET A 79 -1.24 6.43 -9.54
C MET A 79 -0.84 7.84 -9.99
N VAL A 80 -0.16 8.62 -9.15
CA VAL A 80 0.37 9.95 -9.49
C VAL A 80 1.27 9.89 -10.72
N HIS A 81 2.19 8.93 -10.78
CA HIS A 81 3.04 8.74 -11.95
C HIS A 81 2.26 8.33 -13.20
N LEU A 82 1.29 7.43 -13.07
CA LEU A 82 0.41 7.06 -14.20
C LEU A 82 -0.35 8.28 -14.73
N LEU A 83 -0.87 9.13 -13.84
CA LEU A 83 -1.57 10.38 -14.17
C LEU A 83 -0.67 11.37 -14.90
N LYS A 84 0.56 11.59 -14.40
CA LYS A 84 1.54 12.46 -15.07
C LYS A 84 1.89 11.96 -16.46
N ILE A 85 2.05 10.64 -16.64
CA ILE A 85 2.36 10.03 -17.94
C ILE A 85 1.23 10.22 -18.96
N VAL A 86 -0.04 10.14 -18.55
CA VAL A 86 -1.17 10.35 -19.47
C VAL A 86 -1.43 11.82 -19.76
N ALA A 87 -1.09 12.72 -18.84
CA ALA A 87 -1.24 14.16 -19.00
C ALA A 87 -0.18 14.74 -19.95
N ASP A 88 1.08 14.32 -19.83
CA ASP A 88 2.15 14.67 -20.78
C ASP A 88 2.89 13.41 -21.26
N PRO A 89 2.41 12.78 -22.35
CA PRO A 89 3.08 11.62 -22.94
C PRO A 89 4.47 11.90 -23.51
N THR A 90 4.83 13.17 -23.70
CA THR A 90 6.10 13.61 -24.29
C THR A 90 7.14 14.05 -23.25
N ASP A 91 6.78 14.07 -21.96
CA ASP A 91 7.69 14.45 -20.88
C ASP A 91 8.94 13.55 -20.87
N PRO A 92 10.15 14.13 -20.81
CA PRO A 92 11.41 13.37 -20.79
C PRO A 92 11.54 12.42 -19.59
N SER A 93 10.85 12.70 -18.48
CA SER A 93 10.83 11.90 -17.25
C SER A 93 9.90 10.68 -17.34
N ARG A 94 9.08 10.56 -18.39
CA ARG A 94 8.12 9.46 -18.58
C ARG A 94 8.73 8.08 -18.37
N GLN A 95 9.93 7.84 -18.89
CA GLN A 95 10.61 6.54 -18.74
C GLN A 95 10.97 6.26 -17.27
N HIS A 96 11.38 7.28 -16.53
CA HIS A 96 11.72 7.15 -15.12
C HIS A 96 10.47 6.83 -14.28
N TRP A 97 9.38 7.59 -14.47
CA TRP A 97 8.12 7.33 -13.79
C TRP A 97 7.58 5.93 -14.07
N GLN A 98 7.74 5.40 -15.29
CA GLN A 98 7.35 4.02 -15.59
C GLN A 98 8.12 2.98 -14.79
N GLN A 99 9.42 3.22 -14.55
CA GLN A 99 10.26 2.35 -13.74
C GLN A 99 9.86 2.45 -12.26
N GLU A 100 9.60 3.65 -11.77
CA GLU A 100 9.15 3.89 -10.39
C GLU A 100 7.81 3.23 -10.10
N VAL A 101 6.82 3.34 -11.00
CA VAL A 101 5.53 2.62 -10.88
C VAL A 101 5.77 1.11 -10.73
N GLY A 102 6.63 0.53 -11.57
CA GLY A 102 6.99 -0.88 -11.46
C GLY A 102 7.65 -1.23 -10.12
N GLY A 103 8.53 -0.35 -9.62
CA GLY A 103 9.17 -0.47 -8.32
C GLY A 103 8.18 -0.41 -7.15
N PHE A 104 7.26 0.56 -7.16
CA PHE A 104 6.22 0.70 -6.15
C PHE A 104 5.33 -0.54 -6.10
N VAL A 105 4.86 -1.03 -7.25
CA VAL A 105 4.04 -2.25 -7.30
C VAL A 105 4.78 -3.49 -6.79
N VAL A 106 6.07 -3.61 -7.08
CA VAL A 106 6.90 -4.69 -6.51
C VAL A 106 6.99 -4.56 -4.99
N SER A 107 7.17 -3.36 -4.45
CA SER A 107 7.24 -3.09 -3.01
C SER A 107 5.90 -3.35 -2.31
N ILE A 108 4.77 -2.90 -2.90
CA ILE A 108 3.42 -3.20 -2.42
C ILE A 108 3.23 -4.70 -2.31
N ARG A 109 3.47 -5.44 -3.40
CA ARG A 109 3.28 -6.90 -3.40
C ARG A 109 4.15 -7.63 -2.37
N LYS A 110 5.36 -7.13 -2.09
CA LYS A 110 6.25 -7.72 -1.08
C LYS A 110 5.74 -7.49 0.35
N ALA A 111 5.09 -6.36 0.60
CA ALA A 111 4.54 -5.99 1.91
C ALA A 111 3.08 -6.44 2.09
N TRP A 112 2.40 -6.82 1.01
CA TRP A 112 0.98 -7.17 1.02
C TRP A 112 0.68 -8.41 1.88
N SER A 113 -0.29 -8.29 2.78
CA SER A 113 -0.92 -9.43 3.47
C SER A 113 -2.44 -9.48 3.21
N PRO A 114 -3.11 -10.59 3.52
CA PRO A 114 -4.57 -10.68 3.41
C PRO A 114 -5.34 -9.62 4.21
N GLY A 115 -4.85 -9.25 5.41
CA GLY A 115 -5.51 -8.31 6.32
C GLY A 115 -5.61 -6.87 5.81
N TYR A 116 -4.87 -6.50 4.76
CA TYR A 116 -4.94 -5.16 4.16
C TYR A 116 -6.19 -4.94 3.30
N GLY A 117 -6.76 -6.00 2.69
CA GLY A 117 -7.75 -5.84 1.62
C GLY A 117 -9.01 -5.06 1.99
N GLN A 118 -9.47 -5.15 3.25
CA GLN A 118 -10.63 -4.39 3.75
C GLN A 118 -10.28 -3.01 4.33
N ARG A 119 -8.97 -2.71 4.45
CA ARG A 119 -8.43 -1.52 5.13
C ARG A 119 -7.80 -0.52 4.15
N VAL A 120 -7.82 -0.83 2.85
CA VAL A 120 -7.33 0.03 1.77
C VAL A 120 -8.54 0.60 1.04
N ASP A 121 -8.65 1.93 1.02
CA ASP A 121 -9.68 2.64 0.27
C ASP A 121 -9.10 3.11 -1.07
N MET A 122 -9.37 2.37 -2.13
CA MET A 122 -8.88 2.69 -3.48
C MET A 122 -9.47 3.99 -4.05
N GLU A 123 -10.64 4.41 -3.57
CA GLU A 123 -11.31 5.63 -4.04
C GLU A 123 -10.70 6.88 -3.40
N GLU A 124 -10.35 6.80 -2.12
CA GLU A 124 -9.63 7.87 -1.44
C GLU A 124 -8.21 8.03 -2.00
N ILE A 125 -7.44 6.94 -2.13
CA ILE A 125 -6.12 6.96 -2.75
C ILE A 125 -6.16 7.58 -4.15
N TRP A 126 -7.20 7.26 -4.93
CA TRP A 126 -7.37 7.80 -6.27
C TRP A 126 -7.59 9.32 -6.26
N LYS A 127 -8.46 9.82 -5.38
CA LYS A 127 -8.72 11.26 -5.25
C LYS A 127 -7.47 12.02 -4.83
N ASP A 128 -6.75 11.50 -3.84
CA ASP A 128 -5.50 12.10 -3.36
C ASP A 128 -4.43 12.10 -4.47
N ALA A 129 -4.33 11.02 -5.25
CA ALA A 129 -3.40 10.94 -6.37
C ALA A 129 -3.75 11.94 -7.49
N ILE A 130 -5.04 12.20 -7.74
CA ILE A 130 -5.49 13.23 -8.69
C ILE A 130 -5.06 14.60 -8.20
N GLU A 131 -5.33 14.93 -6.94
CA GLU A 131 -4.97 16.21 -6.35
C GLU A 131 -3.44 16.43 -6.38
N GLU A 132 -2.66 15.44 -5.95
CA GLU A 132 -1.19 15.51 -5.96
C GLU A 132 -0.64 15.65 -7.38
N ALA A 133 -1.12 14.86 -8.34
CA ALA A 133 -0.68 14.95 -9.73
C ALA A 133 -1.04 16.29 -10.35
N GLY A 134 -2.23 16.82 -10.08
CA GLY A 134 -2.67 18.13 -10.55
C GLY A 134 -1.76 19.25 -10.05
N ASN A 135 -1.51 19.29 -8.74
CA ASN A 135 -0.62 20.27 -8.11
C ASN A 135 0.82 20.19 -8.68
N ALA A 136 1.33 18.97 -8.92
CA ALA A 136 2.66 18.77 -9.47
C ALA A 136 2.78 19.24 -10.93
N LEU A 137 1.73 19.07 -11.73
CA LEU A 137 1.69 19.43 -13.15
C LEU A 137 1.44 20.92 -13.38
N GLU A 138 0.71 21.58 -12.46
CA GLU A 138 0.45 23.03 -12.52
C GLU A 138 1.75 23.84 -12.59
N THR A 139 2.81 23.38 -11.90
CA THR A 139 4.14 24.03 -11.95
C THR A 139 4.76 24.06 -13.35
N PHE A 140 4.28 23.21 -14.26
CA PHE A 140 4.75 23.07 -15.64
C PHE A 140 3.71 23.49 -16.68
N ASP A 141 2.62 24.16 -16.27
CA ASP A 141 1.50 24.54 -17.14
C ASP A 141 0.83 23.34 -17.86
N VAL A 142 0.91 22.14 -17.27
CA VAL A 142 0.26 20.92 -17.76
C VAL A 142 -1.03 20.68 -16.98
N THR A 143 -2.13 20.37 -17.67
CA THR A 143 -3.43 20.08 -17.05
C THR A 143 -3.78 18.60 -17.18
N LEU A 144 -4.37 18.03 -16.12
CA LEU A 144 -4.92 16.68 -16.19
C LEU A 144 -6.11 16.62 -17.18
N PRO A 145 -6.28 15.51 -17.92
CA PRO A 145 -7.45 15.31 -18.77
C PRO A 145 -8.72 15.09 -17.93
N ALA A 146 -9.88 14.92 -18.57
CA ALA A 146 -11.09 14.48 -17.87
C ALA A 146 -10.91 13.05 -17.33
N LEU A 147 -10.84 12.92 -16.01
CA LEU A 147 -10.58 11.65 -15.33
C LEU A 147 -11.88 10.99 -14.86
N PRO A 148 -11.92 9.65 -14.73
CA PRO A 148 -13.05 8.98 -14.10
C PRO A 148 -13.19 9.38 -12.62
N GLU A 149 -14.43 9.59 -12.19
CA GLU A 149 -14.74 9.92 -10.78
C GLU A 149 -14.37 8.77 -9.83
N ALA A 150 -14.60 7.53 -10.27
CA ALA A 150 -14.21 6.32 -9.54
C ALA A 150 -12.81 5.83 -9.95
N CYS A 151 -12.10 5.21 -9.02
CA CYS A 151 -10.78 4.63 -9.25
C CYS A 151 -10.84 3.60 -10.39
N PRO A 152 -10.08 3.80 -11.48
CA PRO A 152 -10.15 2.89 -12.62
C PRO A 152 -9.40 1.58 -12.39
N PHE A 153 -8.61 1.48 -11.31
CA PHE A 153 -7.71 0.35 -11.07
C PHE A 153 -8.25 -0.57 -9.98
N PRO A 154 -8.40 -1.88 -10.24
CA PRO A 154 -8.71 -2.82 -9.18
C PRO A 154 -7.48 -2.98 -8.27
N LEU A 155 -7.71 -3.16 -6.97
CA LEU A 155 -6.67 -3.45 -5.98
C LEU A 155 -5.75 -4.60 -6.43
N SER A 156 -6.32 -5.64 -7.05
CA SER A 156 -5.59 -6.80 -7.56
C SER A 156 -4.50 -6.47 -8.58
N MET A 157 -4.59 -5.32 -9.26
CA MET A 157 -3.54 -4.86 -10.18
C MET A 157 -2.21 -4.63 -9.44
N PHE A 158 -2.26 -4.08 -8.24
CA PHE A 158 -1.08 -3.73 -7.44
C PHE A 158 -0.55 -4.91 -6.61
N THR A 159 -1.40 -5.90 -6.33
CA THR A 159 -1.09 -6.99 -5.40
C THR A 159 -0.74 -8.30 -6.11
N ASN A 160 -1.26 -8.54 -7.32
CA ASN A 160 -0.95 -9.77 -8.07
C ASN A 160 0.42 -9.72 -8.76
N ARG A 161 0.96 -10.90 -9.09
CA ARG A 161 2.11 -11.02 -10.00
C ARG A 161 1.69 -10.67 -11.43
N GLY A 162 2.66 -10.19 -12.22
CA GLY A 162 2.44 -9.90 -13.64
C GLY A 162 2.01 -8.47 -13.96
N PHE A 163 2.13 -7.53 -13.00
CA PHE A 163 1.91 -6.11 -13.28
C PHE A 163 2.76 -5.63 -14.47
N ASN A 164 2.13 -4.87 -15.37
CA ASN A 164 2.75 -4.29 -16.55
C ASN A 164 2.40 -2.81 -16.62
N THR A 165 3.40 -1.94 -16.46
CA THR A 165 3.19 -0.49 -16.46
C THR A 165 2.58 0.02 -17.76
N LYS A 166 2.98 -0.53 -18.91
CA LYS A 166 2.43 -0.13 -20.21
C LYS A 166 0.93 -0.45 -20.30
N ALA A 167 0.54 -1.65 -19.88
CA ALA A 167 -0.88 -2.05 -19.85
C ALA A 167 -1.70 -1.18 -18.88
N ALA A 168 -1.13 -0.79 -17.74
CA ALA A 168 -1.79 0.13 -16.79
C ALA A 168 -2.02 1.53 -17.40
N ILE A 169 -1.04 2.05 -18.16
CA ILE A 169 -1.17 3.31 -18.90
C ILE A 169 -2.27 3.20 -19.96
N GLU A 170 -2.25 2.13 -20.78
CA GLU A 170 -3.25 1.89 -21.83
C GLU A 170 -4.66 1.77 -21.25
N HIS A 171 -4.80 1.09 -20.12
CA HIS A 171 -6.06 0.98 -19.38
C HIS A 171 -6.58 2.35 -18.93
N LEU A 172 -5.73 3.18 -18.32
CA LEU A 172 -6.11 4.52 -17.89
C LEU A 172 -6.50 5.43 -19.07
N GLN A 173 -5.75 5.38 -20.16
CA GLN A 173 -6.08 6.10 -21.40
C GLN A 173 -7.44 5.68 -21.96
N GLY A 174 -7.76 4.39 -21.92
CA GLY A 174 -9.07 3.86 -22.29
C GLY A 174 -10.17 4.47 -21.42
N LYS A 175 -9.98 4.51 -20.09
CA LYS A 175 -10.94 5.11 -19.16
C LYS A 175 -11.14 6.61 -19.35
N ILE A 176 -10.08 7.35 -19.65
CA ILE A 176 -10.18 8.78 -19.99
C ILE A 176 -10.99 8.98 -21.29
N SER A 177 -10.77 8.12 -22.28
CA SER A 177 -11.47 8.20 -23.56
C SER A 177 -12.98 7.96 -23.41
N GLU A 178 -13.39 7.09 -22.48
CA GLU A 178 -14.81 6.84 -22.15
C GLU A 178 -15.49 8.07 -21.51
N GLN A 179 -14.73 8.95 -20.83
CA GLN A 179 -15.25 10.15 -20.16
C GLN A 179 -15.41 11.36 -21.09
N THR A 180 -14.77 11.33 -22.27
CA THR A 180 -14.83 12.43 -23.23
C THR A 180 -16.08 12.24 -24.11
N PRO A 181 -17.06 13.17 -24.12
CA PRO A 181 -18.21 13.06 -25.01
C PRO A 181 -17.73 12.96 -26.46
N GLN A 182 -18.21 11.95 -27.22
CA GLN A 182 -17.98 11.95 -28.66
C GLN A 182 -18.67 13.17 -29.30
N PRO A 183 -18.01 13.85 -30.26
CA PRO A 183 -18.56 15.03 -30.93
C PRO A 183 -19.83 14.73 -31.73
#